data_AF-A0A2D0JZX2-F1
#
_entry.id   AF-A0A2D0JZX2-F1
#
_cell.length_a   1.000
_cell.length_b   1.000
_cell.length_c   1.000
_cell.angle_alpha   90.00
_cell.angle_beta   90.00
_cell.angle_gamma   90.00
#
_symmetry.space_group_name_H-M   'P 1'
#
loop_
_entity.id
_entity.type
_entity.pdbx_description
1 polymer ?
#
loop_
_entity_poly.entity_id
_entity_poly.type
_entity_poly.pdbx_seq_one_letter_code
_entity_poly.pdbx_strand_id
1 'polypeptide(L)'
;MRNFGYNTYANWDQAWNKAEEDAAYQEMIEEEQGEKTYDLYSSLPEEVESVLSPKMIEIFGSLLEKNSDAVEHLNNFLYDLSLLEIKRREAA
;
A
#
# COMPACT_ATOMS: atom_id res chain seq x y z
N MET A 1 -38.85 16.40 35.48
CA MET A 1 -37.78 15.57 34.88
C MET A 1 -38.32 14.96 33.61
N ARG A 2 -37.83 15.34 32.43
CA ARG A 2 -38.14 14.66 31.16
C ARG A 2 -36.82 14.33 30.45
N ASN A 3 -36.77 13.09 29.98
CA ASN A 3 -35.64 12.36 29.41
C ASN A 3 -34.81 13.14 28.38
N PHE A 4 -33.58 13.53 28.74
CA PHE A 4 -32.55 13.95 27.79
C PHE A 4 -31.37 12.95 27.71
N GLY A 5 -31.47 11.81 28.39
CA GLY A 5 -30.35 10.85 28.49
C GLY A 5 -30.42 9.65 27.55
N TYR A 6 -31.59 9.25 27.06
CA TYR A 6 -31.71 7.95 26.36
C TYR A 6 -31.45 8.02 24.84
N ASN A 7 -31.59 9.19 24.22
CA ASN A 7 -31.47 9.34 22.77
C ASN A 7 -30.07 9.77 22.32
N THR A 8 -29.26 10.32 23.23
CA THR A 8 -27.88 10.72 22.93
C THR A 8 -26.97 9.50 22.93
N TYR A 9 -26.98 8.68 23.99
CA TYR A 9 -26.14 7.48 24.09
C TYR A 9 -26.41 6.48 22.96
N ALA A 10 -27.67 6.25 22.60
CA ALA A 10 -28.01 5.36 21.47
C ALA A 10 -27.46 5.88 20.12
N ASN A 11 -27.45 7.20 19.91
CA ASN A 11 -26.87 7.81 18.71
C ASN A 11 -25.34 7.79 18.73
N TRP A 12 -24.72 7.92 19.91
CA TRP A 12 -23.27 7.77 20.10
C TRP A 12 -22.83 6.34 19.83
N ASP A 13 -23.55 5.34 20.35
CA ASP A 13 -23.28 3.92 20.11
C ASP A 13 -23.43 3.57 18.61
N GLN A 14 -24.46 4.08 17.94
CA GLN A 14 -24.62 3.88 16.49
C GLN A 14 -23.49 4.53 15.68
N ALA A 15 -23.07 5.74 16.04
CA ALA A 15 -21.95 6.41 15.36
C ALA A 15 -20.63 5.67 15.59
N TRP A 16 -20.41 5.13 16.79
CA TRP A 16 -19.24 4.33 17.12
C TRP A 16 -19.21 3.02 16.35
N ASN A 17 -20.31 2.26 16.36
CA ASN A 17 -20.41 1.00 15.63
C ASN A 17 -20.18 1.22 14.13
N LYS A 18 -20.74 2.30 13.57
CA LYS A 18 -20.50 2.64 12.16
C LYS A 18 -19.03 2.98 11.88
N ALA A 19 -18.38 3.74 12.76
CA ALA A 19 -16.97 4.06 12.60
C ALA A 19 -16.08 2.81 12.70
N GLU A 20 -16.45 1.86 13.56
CA GLU A 20 -15.77 0.56 13.69
C GLU A 20 -15.98 -0.30 12.44
N GLU A 21 -17.20 -0.37 11.90
CA GLU A 21 -17.51 -1.05 10.63
C GLU A 21 -16.77 -0.40 9.45
N ASP A 22 -16.77 0.93 9.35
CA ASP A 22 -16.05 1.67 8.29
C ASP A 22 -14.53 1.42 8.39
N ALA A 23 -13.98 1.36 9.61
CA ALA A 23 -12.57 1.05 9.83
C ALA A 23 -12.21 -0.39 9.44
N ALA A 24 -13.04 -1.36 9.82
CA ALA A 24 -12.85 -2.76 9.44
C ALA A 24 -12.96 -2.96 7.91
N TYR A 25 -13.89 -2.26 7.26
CA TYR A 25 -14.00 -2.28 5.80
C TYR A 25 -12.77 -1.67 5.11
N GLN A 26 -12.26 -0.56 5.65
CA GLN A 26 -11.04 0.06 5.15
C GLN A 26 -9.81 -0.85 5.32
N GLU A 27 -9.69 -1.55 6.45
CA GLU A 27 -8.63 -2.53 6.71
C GLU A 27 -8.66 -3.67 5.69
N MET A 28 -9.86 -4.21 5.39
CA MET A 28 -10.01 -5.24 4.35
C MET A 28 -9.55 -4.76 2.96
N ILE A 29 -9.87 -3.52 2.59
CA ILE A 29 -9.41 -2.94 1.32
C ILE A 29 -7.89 -2.81 1.30
N GLU A 30 -7.29 -2.36 2.41
CA GLU A 30 -5.85 -2.19 2.53
C GLU A 30 -5.11 -3.54 2.47
N GLU A 31 -5.67 -4.58 3.08
CA GLU A 31 -5.14 -5.95 3.01
C GLU A 31 -5.21 -6.47 1.57
N GLU A 32 -6.36 -6.36 0.90
CA GLU A 32 -6.52 -6.79 -0.50
C GLU A 32 -5.58 -6.02 -1.44
N GLN A 33 -5.41 -4.72 -1.23
CA GLN A 33 -4.44 -3.90 -1.97
C GLN A 33 -3.01 -4.35 -1.70
N GLY A 34 -2.69 -4.72 -0.46
CA GLY A 34 -1.39 -5.26 -0.06
C GLY A 34 -1.07 -6.57 -0.78
N GLU A 35 -2.01 -7.50 -0.83
CA GLU A 35 -1.87 -8.78 -1.54
C GLU A 35 -1.63 -8.55 -3.05
N LYS A 36 -2.50 -7.76 -3.70
CA LYS A 36 -2.35 -7.45 -5.13
C LYS A 36 -1.04 -6.73 -5.45
N THR A 37 -0.59 -5.87 -4.54
CA THR A 37 0.70 -5.16 -4.68
C THR A 37 1.86 -6.13 -4.62
N TYR A 38 1.83 -7.04 -3.65
CA TYR A 38 2.86 -8.07 -3.51
C TYR A 38 2.92 -8.98 -4.75
N ASP A 39 1.77 -9.40 -5.28
CA ASP A 39 1.70 -10.21 -6.50
C ASP A 39 2.28 -9.47 -7.71
N LEU A 40 1.92 -8.20 -7.90
CA LEU A 40 2.45 -7.37 -8.99
C LEU A 40 3.96 -7.15 -8.85
N TYR A 41 4.42 -6.79 -7.65
CA TYR A 41 5.84 -6.62 -7.37
C TYR A 41 6.63 -7.92 -7.60
N SER A 42 6.11 -9.05 -7.14
CA SER A 42 6.74 -10.36 -7.32
C SER A 42 6.76 -10.84 -8.77
N SER A 43 5.91 -10.27 -9.63
CA SER A 43 5.93 -10.52 -11.08
C SER A 43 7.02 -9.75 -11.82
N LEU A 44 7.68 -8.78 -11.17
CA LEU A 44 8.80 -8.06 -11.75
C LEU A 44 10.04 -8.98 -11.86
N PRO A 45 10.94 -8.72 -12.83
CA PRO A 45 12.21 -9.43 -12.89
C PRO A 45 13.02 -9.28 -11.58
N GLU A 46 13.52 -10.40 -11.04
CA GLU A 46 14.38 -10.39 -9.83
C GLU A 46 15.70 -9.66 -10.07
N GLU A 47 16.21 -9.69 -11.29
CA GLU A 47 17.47 -9.06 -11.64
C GLU A 47 17.27 -7.54 -11.80
N VAL A 48 17.96 -6.76 -10.97
CA VAL A 48 17.94 -5.30 -10.99
C VAL A 48 18.27 -4.73 -12.38
N GLU A 49 19.18 -5.37 -13.11
CA GLU A 49 19.56 -5.02 -14.48
C GLU A 49 18.43 -5.25 -15.51
N SER A 50 17.49 -6.14 -15.20
CA SER A 50 16.34 -6.45 -16.06
C SER A 50 15.18 -5.46 -15.86
N VAL A 51 15.17 -4.72 -14.75
CA VAL A 51 14.15 -3.67 -14.48
C VAL A 51 14.62 -2.28 -14.94
N LEU A 52 15.93 -2.04 -14.93
CA LEU A 52 16.50 -0.74 -15.25
C LEU A 52 16.83 -0.61 -16.74
N SER A 53 16.64 0.60 -17.27
CA SER A 53 17.11 0.89 -18.64
C SER A 53 18.63 0.83 -18.72
N PRO A 54 19.22 0.56 -19.91
CA PRO A 54 20.67 0.55 -20.08
C PRO A 54 21.37 1.83 -19.58
N LYS A 55 20.72 2.99 -19.74
CA LYS A 55 21.27 4.26 -19.26
C LYS A 55 21.29 4.37 -17.74
N MET A 56 20.31 3.79 -17.06
CA MET A 56 20.27 3.73 -15.60
C MET A 56 21.34 2.79 -15.06
N ILE A 57 21.57 1.65 -15.73
CA ILE A 57 22.63 0.71 -15.36
C ILE A 57 24.01 1.36 -15.52
N GLU A 58 24.24 2.14 -16.59
CA GLU A 58 25.50 2.88 -16.78
C GLU A 58 25.80 3.83 -15.60
N ILE A 59 24.77 4.46 -15.03
CA ILE A 59 24.92 5.45 -13.96
C ILE A 59 24.94 4.79 -12.58
N PHE A 60 24.07 3.82 -12.33
CA PHE A 60 23.78 3.27 -11.01
C PHE A 60 24.20 1.81 -10.83
N GLY A 61 24.54 1.09 -11.89
CA GLY A 61 24.83 -0.35 -11.85
C GLY A 61 25.92 -0.70 -10.82
N SER A 62 27.05 0.01 -10.84
CA SER A 62 28.12 -0.26 -9.86
C SER A 62 27.74 0.05 -8.42
N LEU A 63 26.81 0.99 -8.18
CA LEU A 63 26.26 1.26 -6.86
C LEU A 63 25.38 0.10 -6.41
N LEU A 64 24.52 -0.39 -7.30
CA LEU A 64 23.57 -1.47 -7.02
C LEU A 64 24.29 -2.82 -6.82
N GLU A 65 25.40 -3.08 -7.53
CA GLU A 65 26.20 -4.29 -7.32
C GLU A 65 26.93 -4.32 -5.98
N LYS A 66 27.36 -3.17 -5.47
CA LYS A 66 28.30 -3.08 -4.33
C LYS A 66 27.65 -2.66 -3.02
N ASN A 67 26.41 -2.18 -3.06
CA ASN A 67 25.72 -1.62 -1.92
C ASN A 67 24.33 -2.24 -1.78
N SER A 68 24.19 -3.15 -0.82
CA SER A 68 22.91 -3.80 -0.49
C SER A 68 21.81 -2.81 -0.16
N ASP A 69 22.14 -1.71 0.51
CA ASP A 69 21.16 -0.71 0.93
C ASP A 69 20.59 0.01 -0.30
N ALA A 70 21.41 0.21 -1.34
CA ALA A 70 20.94 0.78 -2.60
C ALA A 70 19.96 -0.17 -3.33
N VAL A 71 20.20 -1.48 -3.26
CA VAL A 71 19.28 -2.50 -3.80
C VAL A 71 17.97 -2.51 -3.00
N GLU A 72 18.03 -2.45 -1.67
CA GLU A 72 16.86 -2.36 -0.81
C GLU A 72 16.02 -1.11 -1.12
N HIS A 73 16.66 0.05 -1.27
CA HIS A 73 15.98 1.28 -1.68
C HIS A 73 15.29 1.16 -3.03
N LEU A 74 15.92 0.51 -4.01
CA LEU A 74 15.31 0.26 -5.31
C LEU A 74 14.10 -0.66 -5.18
N ASN A 75 14.20 -1.74 -4.42
CA ASN A 75 13.11 -2.69 -4.20
C ASN A 75 11.92 -2.03 -3.51
N ASN A 76 12.17 -1.23 -2.47
CA ASN A 76 11.12 -0.45 -1.80
C ASN A 76 10.43 0.51 -2.76
N PHE A 77 11.20 1.21 -3.61
CA PHE A 77 10.64 2.09 -4.63
C PHE A 77 9.78 1.34 -5.66
N LEU A 78 10.22 0.17 -6.12
CA LEU A 78 9.45 -0.66 -7.05
C LEU A 78 8.17 -1.19 -6.41
N TYR A 79 8.20 -1.53 -5.12
CA TYR A 79 7.00 -1.92 -4.37
C TYR A 79 6.00 -0.75 -4.25
N ASP A 80 6.47 0.44 -3.91
CA ASP A 80 5.63 1.64 -3.83
C ASP A 80 4.98 1.99 -5.18
N LEU A 81 5.71 1.82 -6.29
CA LEU A 81 5.16 1.98 -7.63
C LEU A 81 4.07 0.94 -7.94
N SER A 82 4.28 -0.32 -7.56
CA SER A 82 3.27 -1.38 -7.69
C SER A 82 2.00 -1.02 -6.92
N LEU A 83 2.12 -0.53 -5.68
CA LEU A 83 0.98 -0.12 -4.86
C LEU A 83 0.20 1.02 -5.53
N LEU A 84 0.91 2.01 -6.06
CA LEU A 84 0.31 3.13 -6.76
C LEU A 84 -0.46 2.68 -8.01
N GLU A 85 0.07 1.71 -8.75
CA GLU A 85 -0.59 1.15 -9.93
C GLU A 85 -1.86 0.35 -9.55
N ILE A 86 -1.83 -0.44 -8.48
CA ILE A 86 -3.02 -1.14 -7.97
C ILE A 86 -4.12 -0.14 -7.60
N LYS A 87 -3.78 0.88 -6.80
CA LYS A 87 -4.71 1.94 -6.41
C LYS A 87 -5.29 2.67 -7.62
N ARG A 88 -4.46 2.93 -8.64
CA ARG A 88 -4.91 3.56 -9.89
C ARG A 88 -5.89 2.68 -10.68
N ARG A 89 -5.66 1.36 -10.73
CA ARG A 89 -6.55 0.40 -11.42
C ARG A 89 -7.90 0.24 -10.72
N GLU A 90 -7.92 0.29 -9.40
CA GLU A 90 -9.16 0.18 -8.61
C GLU A 90 -9.98 1.48 -8.60
N ALA A 91 -9.35 2.63 -8.85
CA ALA A 91 -10.02 3.92 -8.95
C ALA A 91 -10.56 4.25 -10.36
N ALA A 92 -10.30 3.40 -11.37
CA ALA A 92 -10.68 3.59 -12.77
C ALA A 92 -11.93 2.80 -13.15
#